data_AF-A0A858Q5M0-F1
#
_entry.id   AF-A0A858Q5M0-F1
#
_cell.length_a   1.000
_cell.length_b   1.000
_cell.length_c   1.000
_cell.angle_alpha   90.00
_cell.angle_beta   90.00
_cell.angle_gamma   90.00
#
_symmetry.space_group_name_H-M   'P 1'
#
loop_
_entity.id
_entity.type
_entity.pdbx_description
1 polymer ?
#
loop_
_entity_poly.entity_id
_entity_poly.type
_entity_poly.pdbx_seq_one_letter_code
_entity_poly.pdbx_strand_id
1 'polypeptide(L)'
;MSTYIKTTQDGRKVEVIGLAVCLDGHKEATRLVSVAEHPNRAAILAVMPDATHMAGRLPLTAEEAVAVQAALDAGREAYARSPRGISERIRWVQNQALANRDG
;
A
#
# COMPACT_ATOMS: atom_id res chain seq x y z
N MET A 1 11.18 5.92 -7.00
CA MET A 1 11.01 6.95 -5.96
C MET A 1 10.60 6.25 -4.68
N SER A 2 11.29 6.53 -3.58
CA SER A 2 10.90 6.06 -2.26
C SER A 2 10.45 7.26 -1.42
N THR A 3 9.38 7.08 -0.65
CA THR A 3 8.87 8.08 0.29
C THR A 3 9.08 7.57 1.70
N TYR A 4 9.92 8.27 2.46
CA TYR A 4 10.14 7.95 3.86
C TYR A 4 8.91 8.33 4.70
N ILE A 5 8.48 7.42 5.56
CA ILE A 5 7.31 7.61 6.43
C ILE A 5 7.76 7.76 7.88
N LYS A 6 8.46 6.75 8.39
CA LYS A 6 8.91 6.70 9.78
C LYS A 6 10.04 5.71 9.98
N THR A 7 10.62 5.73 11.18
CA THR A 7 11.52 4.69 11.66
C THR A 7 10.85 3.97 12.82
N THR A 8 10.83 2.64 12.76
CA THR A 8 10.31 1.79 13.84
C THR A 8 11.23 1.86 15.07
N GLN A 9 10.71 1.50 16.24
CA GLN A 9 11.52 1.45 17.47
C GLN A 9 12.71 0.49 17.37
N ASP A 10 12.61 -0.52 16.49
CA ASP A 10 13.68 -1.49 16.18
C ASP A 10 14.77 -0.90 15.26
N GLY A 11 14.70 0.40 14.94
CA GLY A 11 15.65 1.10 14.05
C GLY A 11 15.40 0.86 12.56
N ARG A 12 14.40 0.06 12.19
CA ARG A 12 14.09 -0.24 10.79
C ARG A 12 13.26 0.87 10.17
N LYS A 13 13.68 1.34 9.00
CA LYS A 13 12.99 2.37 8.22
C LYS A 13 11.73 1.84 7.54
N VAL A 14 10.66 2.61 7.56
CA VAL A 14 9.42 2.36 6.83
C VAL A 14 9.33 3.36 5.68
N GLU A 15 9.32 2.84 4.47
CA GLU A 15 9.28 3.63 3.24
C GLU A 15 8.27 3.06 2.27
N VAL A 16 7.61 3.91 1.49
CA VAL A 16 6.83 3.46 0.33
C VAL A 16 7.74 3.46 -0.89
N ILE A 17 7.95 2.28 -1.49
CA ILE A 17 8.79 2.09 -2.67
C ILE A 17 7.92 1.62 -3.82
N GLY A 18 7.69 2.50 -4.80
CA GLY A 18 6.83 2.20 -5.94
C GLY A 18 5.37 1.99 -5.52
N LEU A 19 4.91 0.74 -5.54
CA LEU A 19 3.51 0.37 -5.26
C LEU A 19 3.34 -0.38 -3.92
N ALA A 20 4.37 -0.39 -3.08
CA ALA A 20 4.37 -1.13 -1.83
C ALA A 20 5.01 -0.36 -0.69
N VAL A 21 4.49 -0.60 0.51
CA VAL A 21 5.12 -0.27 1.79
C VAL A 21 6.22 -1.29 2.04
N CYS A 22 7.42 -0.80 2.31
CA CYS A 22 8.61 -1.57 2.59
C CYS A 22 9.14 -1.26 3.99
N LEU A 23 9.52 -2.30 4.72
CA LEU A 23 10.27 -2.23 5.96
C LEU A 23 11.72 -2.61 5.66
N ASP A 24 12.65 -1.70 5.90
CA ASP A 24 14.07 -1.91 5.63
C ASP A 24 14.35 -2.34 4.17
N GLY A 25 13.58 -1.79 3.23
CA GLY A 25 13.65 -2.16 1.81
C GLY A 25 12.91 -3.46 1.44
N HIS A 26 12.43 -4.24 2.42
CA HIS A 26 11.62 -5.44 2.19
C HIS A 26 10.14 -5.11 2.09
N LYS A 27 9.50 -5.59 1.02
CA LYS A 27 8.05 -5.41 0.79
C LYS A 27 7.23 -6.06 1.91
N GLU A 28 6.44 -5.26 2.61
CA GLU A 28 5.51 -5.71 3.65
C GLU A 28 4.07 -5.73 3.16
N ALA A 29 3.61 -4.65 2.51
CA ALA A 29 2.21 -4.50 2.15
C ALA A 29 2.02 -3.63 0.91
N THR A 30 0.93 -3.86 0.18
CA THR A 30 0.53 -3.02 -0.97
C THR A 30 -0.77 -2.24 -0.71
N ARG A 31 -1.42 -2.50 0.43
CA ARG A 31 -2.64 -1.86 0.87
C ARG A 31 -2.61 -1.62 2.37
N LEU A 32 -3.32 -0.58 2.78
CA LEU A 32 -3.66 -0.33 4.18
C LEU A 32 -4.95 -1.07 4.53
N VAL A 33 -5.01 -1.59 5.75
CA VAL A 33 -6.21 -2.22 6.32
C VAL A 33 -6.57 -1.44 7.57
N SER A 34 -7.82 -0.98 7.70
CA SER A 34 -8.25 -0.28 8.91
C SER A 34 -8.28 -1.24 10.09
N VAL A 35 -7.74 -0.82 11.24
CA VAL A 35 -7.68 -1.64 12.46
C VAL A 35 -9.09 -2.03 12.92
N ALA A 36 -10.09 -1.18 12.69
CA ALA A 36 -11.49 -1.45 13.02
C ALA A 36 -12.04 -2.73 12.37
N GLU A 37 -11.58 -3.05 11.16
CA GLU A 37 -12.02 -4.23 10.40
C GLU A 37 -11.15 -5.47 10.68
N HIS A 38 -10.09 -5.32 11.49
CA HIS A 38 -9.14 -6.39 11.73
C HIS A 38 -9.66 -7.39 12.78
N PRO A 39 -9.60 -8.72 12.53
CA PRO A 39 -10.06 -9.72 13.52
C PRO A 39 -9.29 -9.62 14.84
N ASN A 40 -8.00 -9.27 14.78
CA ASN A 40 -7.14 -9.10 15.96
C ASN A 40 -7.04 -7.65 16.45
N ARG A 41 -8.05 -6.79 16.22
CA ARG A 41 -8.01 -5.36 16.60
C ARG A 41 -7.65 -5.13 18.08
N ALA A 42 -8.14 -5.97 18.98
CA ALA A 42 -7.90 -5.84 20.42
C ALA A 42 -6.41 -6.06 20.76
N ALA A 43 -5.78 -7.05 20.13
CA ALA A 43 -4.34 -7.30 20.31
C ALA A 43 -3.49 -6.18 19.74
N ILE A 44 -3.90 -5.59 18.61
CA ILE A 44 -3.20 -4.46 17.99
C ILE A 44 -3.28 -3.22 18.89
N LEU A 45 -4.49 -2.87 19.34
CA LEU A 45 -4.71 -1.69 20.18
C LEU A 45 -4.09 -1.83 21.58
N ALA A 46 -3.92 -3.06 22.08
CA ALA A 46 -3.20 -3.30 23.33
C ALA A 46 -1.71 -2.99 23.24
N VAL A 47 -1.10 -3.20 22.06
CA VAL A 47 0.33 -2.90 21.82
C VAL A 47 0.53 -1.45 21.38
N MET A 48 -0.37 -0.93 20.54
CA MET A 48 -0.31 0.43 20.01
C MET A 48 -1.73 1.04 19.99
N PRO A 49 -2.13 1.77 21.03
CA PRO A 49 -3.49 2.31 21.16
C PRO A 49 -3.83 3.35 20.09
N ASP A 50 -2.83 4.07 19.57
CA ASP A 50 -2.98 5.06 18.50
C ASP A 50 -3.02 4.46 17.08
N ALA A 51 -2.93 3.13 16.95
CA ALA A 51 -2.94 2.47 15.65
C ALA A 51 -4.34 2.54 15.00
N THR A 52 -4.42 3.23 13.86
CA THR A 52 -5.66 3.34 13.07
C THR A 52 -5.65 2.41 11.87
N HIS A 53 -4.49 2.20 11.25
CA HIS A 53 -4.33 1.36 10.07
C HIS A 53 -3.16 0.38 10.24
N MET A 54 -3.23 -0.74 9.51
CA MET A 54 -2.21 -1.76 9.42
C MET A 54 -1.68 -1.83 7.98
N ALA A 55 -0.36 -1.80 7.84
CA ALA A 55 0.36 -2.14 6.62
C ALA A 55 1.11 -3.45 6.83
N GLY A 56 0.44 -4.58 6.56
CA GLY A 56 1.01 -5.91 6.83
C GLY A 56 1.17 -6.10 8.34
N ARG A 57 2.42 -6.19 8.82
CA ARG A 57 2.73 -6.30 10.25
C ARG A 57 2.95 -4.95 10.94
N LEU A 58 2.91 -3.84 10.19
CA LEU A 58 3.23 -2.52 10.70
C LEU A 58 1.95 -1.78 11.14
N PRO A 59 1.80 -1.47 12.43
CA PRO A 59 0.77 -0.54 12.87
C PRO A 59 1.16 0.90 12.51
N LEU A 60 0.17 1.65 12.03
CA LEU A 60 0.30 3.03 11.59
C LEU A 60 -0.73 3.91 12.32
N THR A 61 -0.29 5.11 12.71
CA THR A 61 -1.20 6.15 13.18
C THR A 61 -2.03 6.71 12.02
N ALA A 62 -3.05 7.52 12.32
CA ALA A 62 -3.85 8.17 11.29
C ALA A 62 -3.00 9.04 10.35
N GLU A 63 -2.07 9.83 10.90
CA GLU A 63 -1.20 10.72 10.12
C GLU A 63 -0.25 9.93 9.20
N GLU A 64 0.36 8.88 9.73
CA GLU A 64 1.24 8.00 8.96
C GLU A 64 0.48 7.26 7.86
N ALA A 65 -0.75 6.81 8.15
CA ALA A 65 -1.59 6.15 7.17
C ALA A 65 -1.94 7.08 6.01
N VAL A 66 -2.23 8.35 6.27
CA VAL A 66 -2.47 9.35 5.23
C VAL A 66 -1.22 9.55 4.37
N ALA A 67 -0.04 9.68 4.98
CA ALA A 67 1.22 9.82 4.26
C ALA A 67 1.53 8.59 3.38
N VAL A 68 1.32 7.39 3.92
CA VAL A 68 1.50 6.12 3.18
C VAL A 68 0.52 6.04 2.01
N GLN A 69 -0.75 6.38 2.24
CA GLN A 69 -1.78 6.31 1.22
C GLN A 69 -1.49 7.29 0.08
N ALA A 70 -1.06 8.51 0.40
CA ALA A 70 -0.64 9.51 -0.58
C ALA A 70 0.58 9.05 -1.39
N ALA A 71 1.58 8.45 -0.73
CA ALA A 71 2.76 7.93 -1.40
C ALA A 71 2.45 6.73 -2.32
N LEU A 72 1.55 5.83 -1.90
CA LEU A 72 1.08 4.72 -2.73
C LEU A 72 0.30 5.22 -3.95
N ASP A 73 -0.51 6.26 -3.78
CA ASP A 73 -1.27 6.85 -4.87
C ASP A 73 -0.34 7.51 -5.90
N ALA A 74 0.60 8.34 -5.45
CA ALA A 74 1.63 8.93 -6.31
C ALA A 74 2.44 7.85 -7.06
N GLY A 75 2.75 6.73 -6.39
CA GLY A 75 3.40 5.58 -7.01
C GLY A 75 2.54 4.92 -8.10
N ARG A 76 1.22 4.78 -7.86
CA ARG A 76 0.24 4.25 -8.83
C ARG A 76 0.09 5.18 -10.03
N GLU A 77 0.02 6.49 -9.82
CA GLU A 77 -0.04 7.47 -10.90
C GLU A 77 1.21 7.44 -11.77
N ALA A 78 2.40 7.39 -11.15
CA ALA A 78 3.66 7.25 -11.86
C ALA A 78 3.72 5.95 -12.68
N TYR A 79 3.21 4.85 -12.13
CA TYR A 79 3.08 3.59 -12.86
C TYR A 79 2.10 3.69 -14.02
N ALA A 80 0.93 4.29 -13.79
CA ALA A 80 -0.13 4.44 -14.79
C ALA A 80 0.30 5.33 -15.98
N ARG A 81 1.18 6.30 -15.74
CA ARG A 81 1.78 7.14 -16.79
C ARG A 81 2.97 6.47 -17.48
N SER A 82 3.54 5.42 -16.90
CA SER A 82 4.68 4.72 -17.49
C SER A 82 4.27 3.93 -18.74
N PRO A 83 5.17 3.76 -19.74
CA PRO A 83 4.87 2.99 -20.95
C PRO A 83 4.35 1.57 -20.67
N ARG A 84 4.88 0.93 -19.63
CA ARG A 84 4.40 -0.38 -19.15
C ARG A 84 2.95 -0.34 -18.65
N GLY A 85 2.61 0.62 -17.80
CA GLY A 85 1.25 0.77 -17.26
C GLY A 85 0.22 1.12 -18.33
N ILE A 86 0.62 1.82 -19.39
CA ILE A 86 -0.22 2.07 -20.56
C ILE A 86 -0.43 0.78 -21.35
N SER A 87 0.63 0.03 -21.68
CA SER A 87 0.54 -1.24 -22.43
C SER A 87 -0.32 -2.28 -21.71
N GLU A 88 -0.20 -2.42 -20.39
CA GLU A 88 -1.03 -3.36 -19.63
C GLU A 88 -2.51 -3.00 -19.66
N ARG A 89 -2.84 -1.70 -19.60
CA ARG A 89 -4.22 -1.24 -19.68
C ARG A 89 -4.82 -1.52 -21.05
N ILE A 90 -4.06 -1.28 -22.13
CA ILE A 90 -4.47 -1.62 -23.50
C ILE A 90 -4.76 -3.12 -23.60
N ARG A 91 -3.86 -3.97 -23.08
CA ARG A 91 -4.06 -5.42 -23.05
C ARG A 91 -5.33 -5.83 -22.29
N TRP A 92 -5.59 -5.20 -21.15
CA TRP A 92 -6.78 -5.52 -20.34
C TRP A 92 -8.08 -5.16 -21.07
N VAL A 93 -8.14 -4.00 -21.71
CA VAL A 93 -9.30 -3.58 -22.53
C VAL A 93 -9.51 -4.53 -23.71
N GLN A 94 -8.44 -4.95 -24.39
CA GLN A 94 -8.51 -5.94 -25.47
C GLN A 94 -9.10 -7.27 -24.98
N ASN A 95 -8.65 -7.77 -23.83
CA ASN A 95 -9.15 -9.00 -23.24
C ASN A 95 -10.63 -8.88 -22.82
N GLN A 96 -11.05 -7.75 -22.25
CA GLN A 96 -12.46 -7.50 -21.94
C GLN A 96 -13.34 -7.48 -23.19
N ALA A 97 -12.88 -6.83 -24.26
CA ALA A 97 -13.63 -6.76 -25.52
C ALA A 97 -13.80 -8.15 -26.18
N LEU A 98 -12.81 -9.03 -26.05
CA LEU A 98 -12.90 -10.42 -26.47
C LEU A 98 -13.90 -11.20 -25.60
N ALA A 99 -13.75 -11.14 -24.27
CA ALA A 99 -14.64 -11.85 -23.35
C ALA A 99 -16.13 -11.45 -23.49
N ASN A 100 -16.42 -10.19 -23.82
CA ASN A 100 -17.79 -9.71 -24.06
C ASN A 100 -18.34 -10.06 -25.45
N ARG A 101 -17.50 -10.57 -26.38
CA ARG A 101 -17.93 -11.04 -27.71
C ARG A 101 -18.33 -12.51 -27.72
N ASP A 102 -17.77 -13.29 -26.80
CA ASP A 102 -17.99 -14.74 -26.67
C ASP A 102 -19.09 -15.10 -25.65
N GLY A 103 -19.80 -14.10 -25.10
CA GLY A 103 -20.85 -14.24 -24.08
C GLY A 103 -22.24 -13.84 -24.55
#